data_AF-T1WPY3-F1
#
_entry.id   AF-T1WPY3-F1
#
_cell.length_a   1.000
_cell.length_b   1.000
_cell.length_c   1.000
_cell.angle_alpha   90.00
_cell.angle_beta   90.00
_cell.angle_gamma   90.00
#
_symmetry.space_group_name_H-M   'P 1'
#
loop_
_entity.id
_entity.type
_entity.pdbx_description
1 polymer ?
#
loop_
_entity_poly.entity_id
_entity_poly.type
_entity_poly.pdbx_seq_one_letter_code
_entity_poly.pdbx_strand_id
1 'polypeptide(L)' 'MFGALAKTYYAEKEGLDPKKMVVVGVMPCTAKKFEAARPELVTRGLRDVDYVLTTRELARMIRQAGIRFDELADEE' A
#
# COMPACT_ATOMS: atom_id res chain seq x y z
N MET A 1 -10.97 0.11 2.31
CA MET A 1 -11.47 1.48 2.03
C MET A 1 -10.40 2.38 1.45
N PHE A 2 -9.29 2.67 2.13
CA PHE A 2 -8.28 3.64 1.63
C PHE A 2 -7.80 3.34 0.19
N GLY A 3 -7.57 2.07 -0.15
CA GLY A 3 -7.17 1.69 -1.51
C GLY A 3 -8.17 2.10 -2.60
N ALA A 4 -9.47 1.96 -2.34
CA ALA A 4 -10.53 2.41 -3.24
C ALA A 4 -10.48 3.93 -3.44
N LEU A 5 -10.31 4.70 -2.36
CA LEU A 5 -10.19 6.17 -2.41
C LEU A 5 -8.93 6.60 -3.16
N ALA A 6 -7.81 5.91 -2.95
CA ALA A 6 -6.56 6.18 -3.64
C ALA A 6 -6.70 6.06 -5.17
N LYS A 7 -7.35 4.98 -5.64
CA LYS A 7 -7.53 4.71 -7.08
C LYS A 7 -8.73 5.41 -7.71
N THR A 8 -9.55 6.10 -6.93
CA THR A 8 -10.69 6.88 -7.44
C THR A 8 -10.48 8.36 -7.20
N TYR A 9 -10.78 8.82 -5.99
CA TYR A 9 -10.74 10.24 -5.63
C TYR A 9 -9.35 10.85 -5.80
N TYR A 10 -8.30 10.22 -5.26
CA TYR A 10 -6.95 10.77 -5.36
C TYR A 10 -6.42 10.72 -6.80
N ALA A 11 -6.62 9.60 -7.50
CA ALA A 11 -6.23 9.48 -8.90
C ALA A 11 -6.90 10.54 -9.79
N GLU A 12 -8.19 10.81 -9.58
CA GLU A 12 -8.94 11.84 -10.30
C GLU A 12 -8.43 13.24 -9.97
N LYS A 13 -8.22 13.53 -8.68
CA LYS A 13 -7.73 14.83 -8.21
C LYS A 13 -6.35 15.18 -8.78
N GLU A 14 -5.44 14.20 -8.82
CA GLU A 14 -4.06 14.39 -9.30
C GLU A 14 -3.88 14.13 -10.80
N GLY A 15 -4.96 13.82 -11.53
CA GLY A 15 -4.91 13.53 -12.96
C GLY A 15 -4.10 12.28 -13.33
N LEU A 16 -4.01 11.30 -12.42
CA LEU A 16 -3.26 10.07 -12.60
C LEU A 16 -4.13 8.96 -13.23
N ASP A 17 -3.52 8.12 -14.05
CA ASP A 17 -4.16 6.90 -14.54
C ASP A 17 -4.20 5.84 -13.42
N PRO A 18 -5.38 5.46 -12.90
CA PRO A 18 -5.49 4.47 -11.83
C PRO A 18 -4.88 3.11 -12.18
N LYS A 19 -4.79 2.76 -13.47
CA LYS A 19 -4.20 1.49 -13.93
C LYS A 19 -2.67 1.45 -13.76
N LYS A 20 -2.04 2.62 -13.65
CA LYS A 20 -0.59 2.75 -13.41
C LYS A 20 -0.25 2.89 -11.92
N MET A 21 -1.25 3.00 -11.04
CA MET A 21 -1.05 3.11 -9.61
C MET A 21 -0.88 1.73 -8.97
N VAL A 22 0.16 1.60 -8.15
CA VAL A 22 0.38 0.44 -7.27
C VAL A 22 0.18 0.88 -5.83
N VAL A 23 -0.85 0.35 -5.18
CA VAL A 23 -1.16 0.63 -3.77
C VAL A 23 -0.61 -0.49 -2.90
N VAL A 24 0.37 -0.17 -2.06
CA VAL A 24 0.99 -1.11 -1.12
C VAL A 24 0.55 -0.78 0.30
N GLY A 25 -0.16 -1.70 0.96
CA GLY A 25 -0.54 -1.57 2.36
C GLY A 25 0.54 -2.13 3.29
N VAL A 26 0.95 -1.39 4.31
CA VAL A 26 1.82 -1.89 5.39
C VAL A 26 0.95 -2.16 6.62
N MET A 27 0.95 -3.41 7.09
CA MET A 27 -0.01 -3.87 8.10
C MET A 27 0.68 -4.69 9.19
N PRO A 28 0.25 -4.60 10.46
CA PRO A 28 0.74 -5.50 11.52
C PRO A 28 0.08 -6.89 11.50
N CYS A 29 -0.74 -7.20 10.49
CA CYS A 29 -1.58 -8.39 10.43
C CYS A 29 -1.36 -9.16 9.12
N THR A 30 -1.22 -10.49 9.21
CA THR A 30 -1.10 -11.38 8.04
C THR A 30 -2.42 -11.60 7.33
N ALA A 31 -3.55 -11.59 8.05
CA ALA A 31 -4.88 -11.78 7.47
C ALA A 31 -5.24 -10.69 6.45
N LYS A 32 -4.64 -9.49 6.57
CA LYS A 32 -4.83 -8.41 5.59
C LYS A 32 -4.35 -8.77 4.18
N LYS A 33 -3.40 -9.70 4.04
CA LYS A 33 -3.00 -10.24 2.73
C LYS A 33 -4.14 -10.99 2.06
N PHE A 34 -4.85 -11.82 2.82
CA PHE A 34 -6.03 -12.53 2.34
C PHE A 34 -7.17 -11.55 2.04
N GLU A 35 -7.41 -10.60 2.95
CA GLU A 35 -8.44 -9.58 2.76
C GLU A 35 -8.25 -8.83 1.44
N ALA A 36 -7.04 -8.32 1.16
CA ALA A 36 -6.75 -7.59 -0.08
C ALA A 36 -6.88 -8.43 -1.36
N ALA A 37 -6.85 -9.77 -1.25
CA ALA A 37 -7.03 -10.68 -2.38
C ALA A 37 -8.51 -11.08 -2.61
N ARG A 38 -9.43 -10.64 -1.75
CA ARG A 38 -10.86 -10.95 -1.89
C ARG A 38 -11.43 -10.36 -3.19
N PRO A 39 -12.20 -11.13 -3.98
CA PRO A 39 -12.71 -10.70 -5.28
C PRO A 39 -13.62 -9.47 -5.21
N GLU A 40 -14.28 -9.23 -4.08
CA GLU A 40 -15.13 -8.07 -3.83
C GLU A 40 -14.36 -6.78 -3.48
N LEU A 41 -13.07 -6.84 -3.14
CA LEU A 41 -12.24 -5.66 -2.86
C LEU A 41 -11.61 -5.08 -4.14
N VAL A 42 -12.51 -4.76 -5.07
CA VAL A 42 -12.19 -4.25 -6.39
C VAL A 42 -13.09 -3.05 -6.67
N THR A 43 -12.48 -1.92 -7.02
CA THR A 43 -13.16 -0.68 -7.39
C THR A 43 -12.88 -0.37 -8.85
N ARG A 44 -13.94 -0.18 -9.65
CA ARG A 44 -13.85 0.10 -11.11
C ARG A 44 -12.98 -0.93 -11.87
N GLY A 45 -13.05 -2.20 -11.45
CA GLY A 45 -12.30 -3.30 -12.07
C GLY A 45 -10.81 -3.36 -11.67
N LEU A 46 -10.36 -2.53 -10.72
CA LEU A 46 -9.02 -2.54 -10.18
C LEU A 46 -9.03 -3.00 -8.73
N ARG A 47 -8.08 -3.85 -8.33
CA ARG A 47 -7.91 -4.20 -6.91
C ARG A 47 -7.66 -2.95 -6.10
N ASP A 48 -8.36 -2.81 -4.97
CA ASP A 48 -8.20 -1.64 -4.11
C ASP A 48 -6.78 -1.53 -3.54
N VAL A 49 -6.21 -2.66 -3.14
CA VAL A 49 -4.84 -2.78 -2.61
C VAL A 49 -4.12 -3.87 -3.40
N ASP A 50 -3.00 -3.54 -4.02
CA ASP A 50 -2.28 -4.47 -4.90
C ASP A 50 -1.40 -5.44 -4.13
N TYR A 51 -0.76 -4.95 -3.07
CA TYR A 51 0.13 -5.72 -2.21
C TYR A 51 -0.05 -5.34 -0.74
N VAL A 52 0.15 -6.31 0.15
CA VAL A 52 0.19 -6.09 1.59
C VAL A 52 1.50 -6.64 2.15
N LEU A 53 2.29 -5.75 2.74
CA LEU A 53 3.48 -6.07 3.52
C LEU A 53 3.13 -6.12 4.99
N THR A 54 3.67 -7.09 5.70
CA THR A 54 3.68 -7.06 7.16
C THR A 54 4.71 -6.04 7.67
N THR A 55 4.54 -5.55 8.90
CA THR A 55 5.55 -4.72 9.57
C THR A 55 6.94 -5.37 9.55
N ARG A 56 7.01 -6.70 9.70
CA ARG A 56 8.27 -7.46 9.64
C ARG A 56 8.89 -7.47 8.25
N GLU A 57 8.09 -7.56 7.19
CA GLU A 57 8.58 -7.52 5.81
C GLU A 57 9.11 -6.13 5.46
N LEU A 58 8.39 -5.07 5.85
CA LEU A 58 8.90 -3.70 5.68
C LEU A 58 10.22 -3.49 6.44
N ALA A 59 10.31 -3.94 7.70
CA ALA A 59 11.54 -3.82 8.47
C ALA A 59 12.73 -4.55 7.82
N ARG A 60 12.49 -5.70 7.16
CA ARG A 60 13.52 -6.40 6.38
C ARG A 60 13.94 -5.59 5.15
N MET A 61 12.99 -5.01 4.41
CA MET A 61 13.29 -4.17 3.25
C MET A 61 14.12 -2.93 3.62
N ILE A 62 13.78 -2.25 4.72
CA ILE A 62 14.54 -1.10 5.24
C ILE A 62 15.99 -1.50 5.53
N ARG A 63 16.21 -2.64 6.21
CA ARG A 63 17.55 -3.17 6.47
C ARG A 63 18.31 -3.54 5.20
N GLN A 64 17.64 -4.17 4.24
CA GLN A 64 18.24 -4.56 2.96
C GLN A 64 18.64 -3.35 2.10
N ALA A 65 17.91 -2.25 2.21
CA ALA A 65 18.24 -0.99 1.56
C ALA A 65 19.42 -0.24 2.22
N GLY A 66 19.96 -0.74 3.34
CA GLY A 66 21.05 -0.08 4.07
C GLY A 66 20.62 1.15 4.86
N ILE A 67 19.32 1.32 5.12
CA ILE A 67 18.78 2.47 5.85
C ILE A 67 18.95 2.25 7.36
N ARG A 68 19.66 3.18 8.02
CA ARG A 68 19.74 3.25 9.50
C ARG A 68 18.51 3.95 10.04
N PHE A 69 17.43 3.17 10.21
CA PHE A 69 16.10 3.69 10.53
C PHE A 69 16.04 4.50 11.83
N ASP A 70 16.86 4.13 12.81
CA ASP A 70 16.98 4.78 14.12
C ASP A 70 17.73 6.12 14.10
N GLU A 71 18.39 6.45 12.99
CA GLU A 71 19.09 7.71 12.79
C GLU A 71 18.34 8.68 11.87
N LEU A 72 17.17 8.28 11.37
CA LEU A 72 16.35 9.16 10.55
C LEU A 72 15.75 10.26 11.43
N ALA A 73 15.78 11.50 10.93
CA ALA A 73 14.96 12.56 11.50
C ALA A 73 13.48 12.26 11.25
N ASP A 74 12.63 12.65 12.19
CA ASP A 74 11.19 12.63 11.97
C ASP A 74 10.80 13.61 10.86
N GLU A 75 9.71 13.30 10.16
CA GLU A 75 9.05 14.23 9.24
C GLU A 75 8.33 15.31 10.09
N GLU A 76 8.47 16.59 9.73
CA GLU A 76 7.83 17.72 10.44
C GLU A 76 6.29 17.70 10.34
#